data_AF-A0A418EBP5-F1
#
_entry.id   AF-A0A418EBP5-F1
#
_cell.length_a   1.000
_cell.length_b   1.000
_cell.length_c   1.000
_cell.angle_alpha   90.00
_cell.angle_beta   90.00
_cell.angle_gamma   90.00
#
_symmetry.space_group_name_H-M   'P 1'
#
loop_
_entity.id
_entity.type
_entity.pdbx_description
1 polymer ?
#
loop_
_entity_poly.entity_id
_entity_poly.type
_entity_poly.pdbx_seq_one_letter_code
_entity_poly.pdbx_strand_id
1 'polypeptide(L)'
;YVSLARLDGDYFMCKFADIKEAAVLLADIPMPLAERFTFCTAPANLRNPLARRIFVDYAIGHGNQRSVPLDVYLPKMAPRNELALRDVEIKAKLIDVYLWLSYRFPDTFKMQAEALEMKDRVLELVEEGLVNVTYKKSDDKPKKKVGEWNTDRTKFVRYADARQAN
;
A
#
# COMPACT_ATOMS: atom_id res chain seq x y z
N TYR A 1 -24.57 -3.40 -16.60
CA TYR A 1 -24.14 -2.16 -17.28
C TYR A 1 -23.07 -2.45 -18.33
N VAL A 2 -21.87 -2.90 -17.92
CA VAL A 2 -20.73 -3.17 -18.84
C VAL A 2 -21.06 -4.14 -19.97
N SER A 3 -21.80 -5.22 -19.70
CA SER A 3 -22.19 -6.20 -20.72
C SER A 3 -23.17 -5.68 -21.79
N LEU A 4 -23.86 -4.57 -21.51
CA LEU A 4 -24.84 -3.96 -22.42
C LEU A 4 -24.27 -2.78 -23.19
N ALA A 5 -23.08 -2.31 -22.82
CA ALA A 5 -22.50 -1.12 -23.41
C ALA A 5 -21.85 -1.42 -24.76
N ARG A 6 -21.96 -0.46 -25.67
CA ARG A 6 -21.32 -0.48 -26.99
C ARG A 6 -20.35 0.68 -27.07
N LEU A 7 -19.19 0.43 -27.65
CA LEU A 7 -18.10 1.40 -27.82
C LEU A 7 -17.67 1.38 -29.29
N ASP A 8 -17.28 2.54 -29.80
CA ASP A 8 -16.62 2.63 -31.11
C ASP A 8 -15.21 2.04 -31.05
N GLY A 9 -14.64 1.69 -32.20
CA GLY A 9 -13.42 0.87 -32.31
C GLY A 9 -12.18 1.42 -31.61
N ASP A 10 -12.11 2.74 -31.41
CA ASP A 10 -10.98 3.40 -30.75
C ASP A 10 -11.12 3.48 -29.22
N TYR A 11 -12.21 2.95 -28.66
CA TYR A 11 -12.51 3.01 -27.23
C TYR A 11 -12.58 1.61 -26.61
N PHE A 12 -12.19 1.53 -25.33
CA PHE A 12 -12.32 0.33 -24.52
C PHE A 12 -12.85 0.68 -23.12
N MET A 13 -13.49 -0.27 -22.46
CA MET A 13 -13.92 -0.08 -21.07
C MET A 13 -12.74 -0.23 -20.12
N CYS A 14 -12.52 0.79 -19.29
CA CYS A 14 -11.56 0.71 -18.20
C CYS A 14 -11.92 -0.42 -17.22
N LYS A 15 -10.88 -1.00 -16.58
CA LYS A 15 -11.07 -1.96 -15.50
C LYS A 15 -11.75 -1.27 -14.32
N PHE A 16 -12.76 -1.92 -13.75
CA PHE A 16 -13.56 -1.41 -12.62
C PHE A 16 -13.57 -2.38 -11.44
N ALA A 17 -12.58 -3.28 -11.36
CA ALA A 17 -12.49 -4.29 -10.30
C ALA A 17 -12.38 -3.64 -8.91
N ASP A 18 -11.57 -2.58 -8.77
CA ASP A 18 -11.38 -1.89 -7.50
C ASP A 18 -12.67 -1.17 -7.04
N ILE A 19 -13.41 -0.56 -7.98
CA ILE A 19 -14.74 0.04 -7.73
C ILE A 19 -15.71 -1.03 -7.24
N LYS A 20 -15.70 -2.23 -7.85
CA LYS A 20 -16.55 -3.35 -7.44
C LYS A 20 -16.17 -3.87 -6.05
N GLU A 21 -14.88 -3.97 -5.73
CA GLU A 21 -14.43 -4.37 -4.39
C GLU A 21 -14.90 -3.37 -3.34
N ALA A 22 -14.75 -2.07 -3.60
CA ALA A 22 -15.28 -1.01 -2.74
C ALA A 22 -16.81 -1.14 -2.57
N ALA A 23 -17.56 -1.31 -3.67
CA ALA A 23 -19.02 -1.41 -3.63
C ALA A 23 -19.52 -2.59 -2.78
N VAL A 24 -18.81 -3.73 -2.80
CA VAL A 24 -19.13 -4.88 -1.94
C VAL A 24 -18.91 -4.54 -0.46
N LEU A 25 -17.82 -3.85 -0.11
CA LEU A 25 -17.54 -3.44 1.27
C LEU A 25 -18.57 -2.44 1.82
N LEU A 26 -19.14 -1.60 0.95
CA LEU A 26 -20.03 -0.51 1.32
C LEU A 26 -21.52 -0.89 1.21
N ALA A 27 -21.85 -2.14 0.87
CA ALA A 27 -23.19 -2.57 0.52
C ALA A 27 -24.24 -2.25 1.61
N ASP A 28 -23.88 -2.52 2.86
CA ASP A 28 -24.76 -2.43 4.03
C ASP A 28 -24.73 -1.06 4.73
N ILE A 29 -23.93 -0.11 4.23
CA ILE A 29 -23.82 1.21 4.85
C ILE A 29 -24.94 2.13 4.32
N PRO A 30 -25.72 2.77 5.21
CA PRO A 30 -26.84 3.62 4.81
C PRO A 30 -26.31 4.95 4.24
N MET A 31 -26.21 5.06 2.92
CA MET A 31 -25.87 6.29 2.23
C MET A 31 -26.53 6.34 0.83
N PRO A 32 -26.85 7.52 0.30
CA PRO A 32 -27.31 7.71 -1.07
C PRO A 32 -26.40 7.06 -2.11
N LEU A 33 -26.98 6.61 -3.23
CA LEU A 33 -26.24 5.97 -4.31
C LEU A 33 -25.11 6.86 -4.88
N ALA A 34 -25.35 8.17 -4.97
CA ALA A 34 -24.35 9.12 -5.47
C ALA A 34 -23.12 9.21 -4.54
N GLU A 35 -23.36 9.23 -3.22
CA GLU A 35 -22.28 9.24 -2.21
C GLU A 35 -21.54 7.90 -2.22
N ARG A 36 -22.28 6.79 -2.27
CA ARG A 36 -21.69 5.44 -2.38
C ARG A 36 -20.81 5.31 -3.61
N PHE A 37 -21.28 5.78 -4.76
CA PHE A 37 -20.49 5.76 -5.99
C PHE A 37 -19.22 6.61 -5.86
N THR A 38 -19.34 7.79 -5.25
CA THR A 38 -18.20 8.66 -4.98
C THR A 38 -17.18 7.96 -4.09
N PHE A 39 -17.59 7.33 -2.98
CA PHE A 39 -16.71 6.52 -2.14
C PHE A 39 -16.02 5.39 -2.91
N CYS A 40 -16.75 4.68 -3.78
CA CYS A 40 -16.18 3.59 -4.58
C CYS A 40 -15.11 4.05 -5.57
N THR A 41 -15.08 5.35 -5.91
CA THR A 41 -14.06 5.95 -6.80
C THR A 41 -12.88 6.57 -6.05
N ALA A 42 -12.89 6.55 -4.72
CA ALA A 42 -11.77 7.03 -3.92
C ALA A 42 -10.50 6.19 -4.20
N PRO A 43 -9.30 6.79 -4.21
CA PRO A 43 -8.04 6.11 -4.52
C PRO A 43 -7.53 5.25 -3.34
N ALA A 44 -8.40 4.43 -2.74
CA ALA A 44 -8.08 3.59 -1.59
C ALA A 44 -7.40 2.28 -2.00
N ASN A 45 -6.29 1.94 -1.34
CA ASN A 45 -5.63 0.65 -1.52
C ASN A 45 -6.29 -0.45 -0.68
N LEU A 46 -7.41 -0.99 -1.18
CA LEU A 46 -8.19 -2.01 -0.47
C LEU A 46 -7.47 -3.34 -0.27
N ARG A 47 -6.36 -3.60 -0.98
CA ARG A 47 -5.55 -4.80 -0.79
C ARG A 47 -4.85 -4.82 0.57
N ASN A 48 -4.50 -3.64 1.09
CA ASN A 48 -3.92 -3.52 2.42
C ASN A 48 -5.03 -3.66 3.50
N PRO A 49 -4.93 -4.60 4.45
CA PRO A 49 -5.97 -4.82 5.45
C PRO A 49 -6.27 -3.61 6.34
N LEU A 50 -5.22 -2.85 6.74
CA LEU A 50 -5.38 -1.64 7.54
C LEU A 50 -6.12 -0.56 6.75
N ALA A 51 -5.74 -0.34 5.49
CA ALA A 51 -6.40 0.65 4.64
C ALA A 51 -7.84 0.27 4.32
N ARG A 52 -8.11 -1.01 4.08
CA ARG A 52 -9.47 -1.53 3.91
C ARG A 52 -10.33 -1.25 5.14
N ARG A 53 -9.81 -1.54 6.34
CA ARG A 53 -10.52 -1.27 7.60
C ARG A 53 -10.83 0.21 7.76
N ILE A 54 -9.82 1.07 7.66
CA ILE A 54 -9.99 2.52 7.83
C ILE A 54 -10.96 3.10 6.78
N PHE A 55 -10.88 2.63 5.53
CA PHE A 55 -11.83 3.03 4.49
C PHE A 55 -13.28 2.69 4.85
N VAL A 56 -13.54 1.51 5.41
CA VAL A 56 -14.86 1.12 5.91
C VAL A 56 -15.27 1.98 7.11
N ASP A 57 -14.37 2.22 8.06
CA ASP A 57 -14.64 3.06 9.24
C ASP A 57 -15.03 4.49 8.82
N TYR A 58 -14.35 5.07 7.83
CA TYR A 58 -14.69 6.36 7.21
C TYR A 58 -16.08 6.36 6.59
N ALA A 59 -16.42 5.32 5.81
CA ALA A 59 -17.72 5.21 5.18
C ALA A 59 -18.85 5.03 6.21
N ILE A 60 -18.62 4.25 7.27
CA ILE A 60 -19.58 4.10 8.38
C ILE A 60 -19.78 5.44 9.10
N GLY A 61 -18.71 6.17 9.39
CA GLY A 61 -18.79 7.50 10.00
C GLY A 61 -19.63 8.45 9.14
N HIS A 62 -19.32 8.52 7.85
CA HIS A 62 -20.03 9.36 6.89
C HIS A 62 -21.51 8.98 6.72
N GLY A 63 -21.82 7.69 6.50
CA GLY A 63 -23.19 7.23 6.31
C GLY A 63 -24.09 7.45 7.54
N ASN A 64 -23.50 7.51 8.74
CA ASN A 64 -24.20 7.89 9.96
C ASN A 64 -24.20 9.40 10.23
N GLN A 65 -23.79 10.22 9.26
CA GLN A 65 -23.70 11.68 9.36
C GLN A 65 -22.83 12.16 10.54
N ARG A 66 -21.79 11.38 10.90
CA ARG A 66 -20.86 11.70 11.96
C ARG A 66 -19.59 12.35 11.39
N SER A 67 -18.94 13.16 12.23
CA SER A 67 -17.61 13.67 11.90
C SER A 67 -16.63 12.51 11.84
N VAL A 68 -15.91 12.40 10.72
CA VAL A 68 -14.92 11.36 10.47
C VAL A 68 -13.54 11.90 10.87
N PRO A 69 -12.82 11.25 11.79
CA PRO A 69 -11.48 11.67 12.16
C PRO A 69 -10.43 11.19 11.17
N LEU A 70 -9.32 11.92 11.05
CA LEU A 70 -8.17 11.49 10.23
C LEU A 70 -7.56 10.19 10.76
N ASP A 71 -7.47 10.01 12.08
CA ASP A 71 -7.00 8.79 12.78
C ASP A 71 -5.74 8.13 12.16
N VAL A 72 -4.75 8.95 11.79
CA VAL A 72 -3.44 8.49 11.32
C VAL A 72 -2.36 8.99 12.27
N TYR A 73 -1.57 8.06 12.80
CA TYR A 73 -0.44 8.36 13.68
C TYR A 73 0.90 8.25 12.94
N LEU A 74 1.59 9.38 12.78
CA LEU A 74 2.92 9.41 12.18
C LEU A 74 4.01 9.09 13.22
N PRO A 75 5.08 8.36 12.83
CA PRO A 75 6.24 8.18 13.69
C PRO A 75 7.00 9.50 13.87
N LYS A 76 7.64 9.68 15.03
CA LYS A 76 8.44 10.89 15.31
C LYS A 76 9.75 10.94 14.53
N MET A 77 10.30 9.78 14.18
CA MET A 77 11.58 9.63 13.51
C MET A 77 11.41 8.97 12.15
N ALA A 78 12.27 9.33 11.20
CA ALA A 78 12.29 8.70 9.88
C ALA A 78 12.57 7.19 9.98
N PRO A 79 11.94 6.38 9.10
CA PRO A 79 12.14 4.95 9.08
C PRO A 79 13.58 4.61 8.68
N ARG A 80 14.10 3.53 9.27
CA ARG A 80 15.50 3.09 9.10
C ARG A 80 15.63 1.68 8.52
N ASN A 81 14.51 1.06 8.13
CA ASN A 81 14.44 -0.24 7.50
C ASN A 81 13.22 -0.29 6.54
N GLU A 82 13.20 -1.27 5.64
CA GLU A 82 12.20 -1.39 4.58
C GLU A 82 10.76 -1.55 5.13
N LEU A 83 10.60 -2.27 6.24
CA LEU A 83 9.28 -2.49 6.86
C LEU A 83 8.69 -1.20 7.42
N ALA A 84 9.49 -0.44 8.17
CA ALA A 84 9.07 0.85 8.73
C ALA A 84 8.79 1.87 7.62
N LEU A 85 9.55 1.86 6.53
CA LEU A 85 9.31 2.73 5.38
C LEU A 85 7.97 2.40 4.73
N ARG A 86 7.70 1.10 4.50
CA ARG A 86 6.42 0.64 3.98
C ARG A 86 5.23 1.06 4.85
N ASP A 87 5.38 1.05 6.17
CA ASP A 87 4.32 1.49 7.09
C ASP A 87 4.04 3.00 6.97
N VAL A 88 5.09 3.83 6.82
CA VAL A 88 4.93 5.27 6.59
C VAL A 88 4.29 5.55 5.24
N GLU A 89 4.65 4.81 4.19
CA GLU A 89 4.00 4.92 2.87
C GLU A 89 2.51 4.56 2.90
N ILE A 90 2.14 3.52 3.67
CA ILE A 90 0.73 3.15 3.86
C ILE A 90 -0.03 4.33 4.50
N LYS A 91 0.55 4.95 5.53
CA LYS A 91 -0.05 6.13 6.19
C LYS A 91 -0.20 7.32 5.25
N ALA A 92 0.80 7.57 4.40
CA ALA A 92 0.72 8.61 3.38
C ALA A 92 -0.47 8.41 2.44
N LYS A 93 -0.71 7.16 2.00
CA LYS A 93 -1.87 6.80 1.16
C LYS A 93 -3.21 6.95 1.90
N LEU A 94 -3.25 6.69 3.20
CA LEU A 94 -4.46 6.91 4.01
C LEU A 94 -4.81 8.38 4.10
N ILE A 95 -3.81 9.24 4.33
CA ILE A 95 -3.98 10.70 4.34
C ILE A 95 -4.50 11.19 2.99
N ASP A 96 -3.97 10.66 1.87
CA ASP A 96 -4.46 11.00 0.53
C ASP A 96 -5.94 10.63 0.33
N VAL A 97 -6.37 9.45 0.81
CA VAL A 97 -7.77 9.04 0.76
C VAL A 97 -8.64 9.96 1.60
N TYR A 98 -8.19 10.32 2.82
CA TYR A 98 -8.92 11.24 3.69
C TYR A 98 -9.09 12.62 3.03
N LEU A 99 -8.02 13.19 2.49
CA LEU A 99 -8.06 14.46 1.75
C LEU A 99 -9.01 14.36 0.54
N TRP A 100 -8.93 13.28 -0.23
CA TRP A 100 -9.80 13.08 -1.38
C TRP A 100 -11.29 13.11 -0.99
N LEU A 101 -11.63 12.49 0.13
CA LEU A 101 -12.98 12.49 0.71
C LEU A 101 -13.35 13.85 1.31
N SER A 102 -12.42 14.58 1.93
CA SER A 102 -12.68 15.90 2.51
C SER A 102 -13.10 16.94 1.48
N TYR A 103 -12.56 16.89 0.27
CA TYR A 103 -12.99 17.77 -0.83
C TYR A 103 -14.42 17.50 -1.30
N ARG A 104 -14.97 16.31 -1.04
CA ARG A 104 -16.30 15.88 -1.54
C ARG A 104 -17.36 15.87 -0.45
N PHE A 105 -16.96 15.65 0.79
CA PHE A 105 -17.83 15.54 1.95
C PHE A 105 -17.40 16.46 3.10
N PRO A 106 -17.33 17.78 2.87
CA PRO A 106 -16.81 18.75 3.84
C PRO A 106 -17.59 18.75 5.17
N ASP A 107 -18.87 18.36 5.16
CA ASP A 107 -19.71 18.31 6.36
C ASP A 107 -19.33 17.19 7.34
N THR A 108 -18.67 16.13 6.87
CA THR A 108 -18.28 14.98 7.70
C THR A 108 -16.76 14.87 7.85
N PHE A 109 -15.98 15.23 6.82
CA PHE A 109 -14.51 15.20 6.82
C PHE A 109 -13.94 16.61 7.03
N LYS A 110 -13.92 17.05 8.29
CA LYS A 110 -13.65 18.46 8.64
C LYS A 110 -12.17 18.79 8.84
N MET A 111 -11.33 17.80 9.12
CA MET A 111 -9.90 18.00 9.44
C MET A 111 -9.02 18.18 8.18
N GLN A 112 -9.48 18.93 7.19
CA GLN A 112 -8.74 19.08 5.93
C GLN A 112 -7.40 19.79 6.10
N ALA A 113 -7.37 20.88 6.88
CA ALA A 113 -6.14 21.63 7.13
C ALA A 113 -5.10 20.78 7.88
N GLU A 114 -5.53 20.06 8.92
CA GLU A 114 -4.68 19.12 9.67
C GLU A 114 -4.17 17.98 8.79
N ALA A 115 -5.01 17.47 7.88
CA ALA A 115 -4.62 16.42 6.94
C ALA A 115 -3.57 16.92 5.92
N LEU A 116 -3.64 18.18 5.49
CA LEU A 116 -2.63 18.79 4.62
C LEU A 116 -1.29 18.95 5.36
N GLU A 117 -1.29 19.46 6.59
CA GLU A 117 -0.08 19.56 7.41
C GLU A 117 0.53 18.17 7.67
N MET A 118 -0.31 17.19 8.00
CA MET A 118 0.14 15.81 8.19
C MET A 118 0.66 15.19 6.88
N LYS A 119 0.14 15.63 5.72
CA LYS A 119 0.61 15.19 4.42
C LYS A 119 2.02 15.70 4.14
N ASP A 120 2.31 16.96 4.43
CA ASP A 120 3.66 17.50 4.28
C ASP A 120 4.63 16.75 5.20
N ARG A 121 4.24 16.56 6.46
CA ARG A 121 5.09 15.86 7.44
C ARG A 121 5.38 14.41 7.07
N VAL A 122 4.39 13.67 6.55
CA VAL A 122 4.62 12.27 6.14
C VAL A 122 5.52 12.17 4.91
N LEU A 123 5.45 13.14 4.00
CA LEU A 123 6.31 13.17 2.82
C LEU A 123 7.79 13.38 3.19
N GLU A 124 8.07 14.28 4.14
CA GLU A 124 9.43 14.45 4.69
C GLU A 124 9.96 13.14 5.29
N LEU A 125 9.14 12.43 6.08
CA LEU A 125 9.51 11.14 6.67
C LEU A 125 9.78 10.06 5.62
N VAL A 126 9.01 10.04 4.52
CA VAL A 126 9.24 9.11 3.41
C VAL A 126 10.54 9.45 2.70
N GLU A 127 10.82 10.72 2.42
CA GLU A 127 12.05 11.17 1.76
C GLU A 127 13.29 10.79 2.57
N GLU A 128 13.35 11.16 3.85
CA GLU A 128 14.43 10.77 4.76
C GLU A 128 14.53 9.24 4.90
N GLY A 129 13.38 8.56 4.91
CA GLY A 129 13.28 7.11 4.96
C GLY A 129 13.91 6.40 3.77
N LEU A 130 13.64 6.89 2.57
CA LEU A 130 14.21 6.38 1.32
C LEU A 130 15.73 6.52 1.31
N VAL A 131 16.24 7.67 1.76
CA VAL A 131 17.68 7.90 1.95
C VAL A 131 18.27 6.85 2.90
N ASN A 132 17.71 6.71 4.11
CA ASN A 132 18.21 5.79 5.13
C ASN A 132 18.25 4.32 4.69
N VAL A 133 17.21 3.86 4.00
CA VAL A 133 17.09 2.47 3.55
C VAL A 133 18.03 2.18 2.38
N THR A 134 18.19 3.12 1.45
CA THR A 134 19.05 2.95 0.27
C THR A 134 20.52 2.81 0.66
N TYR A 135 21.02 3.63 1.58
CA TYR A 135 22.40 3.56 2.06
C TYR A 135 22.71 2.28 2.84
N LYS A 136 21.75 1.73 3.58
CA LYS A 136 21.97 0.45 4.30
C LYS A 136 22.09 -0.74 3.35
N LYS A 137 21.40 -0.71 2.22
CA LYS A 137 21.46 -1.79 1.22
C LYS A 137 22.84 -1.91 0.56
N SER A 138 23.63 -0.83 0.51
CA SER A 138 25.02 -0.89 0.04
C SER A 138 25.98 -1.51 1.07
N ASP A 139 25.73 -1.28 2.36
CA ASP A 139 26.56 -1.82 3.45
C ASP A 139 26.27 -3.29 3.75
N ASP A 140 25.02 -3.74 3.52
CA ASP A 140 24.57 -5.12 3.75
C ASP A 140 24.91 -6.08 2.60
N LYS A 141 25.78 -5.69 1.64
CA LYS A 141 26.32 -6.66 0.69
C LYS A 141 27.05 -7.75 1.49
N PRO A 142 26.65 -9.03 1.41
CA PRO A 142 27.43 -10.08 2.04
C PRO A 142 28.83 -9.99 1.46
N LYS A 143 29.85 -9.76 2.31
CA LYS A 143 31.24 -9.94 1.92
C LYS A 143 31.31 -11.36 1.37
N LYS A 144 31.39 -11.52 0.04
CA LYS A 144 31.71 -12.80 -0.56
C LYS A 144 32.97 -13.26 0.17
N LYS A 145 32.89 -14.35 0.93
CA LYS A 145 34.09 -15.02 1.44
C LYS A 145 34.87 -15.46 0.21
N VAL A 146 35.75 -14.60 -0.26
CA VAL A 146 36.74 -14.93 -1.26
C VAL A 146 37.68 -15.91 -0.56
N GLY A 147 37.62 -17.17 -0.98
CA GLY A 147 38.55 -18.21 -0.53
C GLY A 147 37.91 -19.29 0.33
N GLU A 148 37.18 -20.21 -0.32
CA GLU A 148 37.19 -21.63 0.05
C GLU A 148 36.84 -22.45 -1.20
N TRP A 149 37.58 -22.17 -2.28
CA TRP A 149 37.60 -23.08 -3.42
C TRP A 149 38.41 -24.30 -2.99
N ASN A 150 37.70 -25.37 -2.64
CA ASN A 150 38.18 -26.74 -2.79
C ASN A 150 39.48 -27.07 -2.03
N THR A 151 39.45 -27.05 -0.69
CA THR A 151 40.53 -27.61 0.15
C THR A 151 40.59 -29.15 0.10
N ASP A 152 39.65 -29.82 -0.55
CA ASP A 152 39.62 -31.27 -0.62
C ASP A 152 39.41 -31.81 -2.04
N ARG A 153 40.45 -31.66 -2.87
CA ARG A 153 40.53 -32.26 -4.21
C ARG A 153 40.55 -33.81 -4.18
N THR A 154 40.65 -34.44 -3.00
CA THR A 154 40.73 -35.90 -2.90
C THR A 154 39.38 -36.61 -3.00
N LYS A 155 38.25 -35.88 -2.90
CA LYS A 155 36.90 -36.47 -3.04
C LYS A 155 36.55 -36.92 -4.46
N PHE A 156 37.20 -36.38 -5.49
CA PHE A 156 36.95 -36.79 -6.89
C PHE A 156 37.61 -38.12 -7.27
N VAL A 157 38.64 -38.56 -6.54
CA VAL A 157 39.38 -39.79 -6.87
C VAL A 157 38.62 -41.04 -6.40
N ARG A 158 37.90 -40.96 -5.27
CA ARG A 158 37.20 -42.12 -4.69
C ARG A 158 35.99 -42.61 -5.48
N TYR A 159 35.47 -41.82 -6.42
CA TYR A 159 34.33 -42.23 -7.24
C TYR A 159 34.72 -42.98 -8.53
N ALA A 160 36.00 -42.92 -8.93
CA ALA A 160 36.49 -43.64 -10.10
C ALA A 160 36.82 -45.11 -9.78
N ASP A 161 37.43 -45.37 -8.61
CA ASP A 161 37.85 -46.72 -8.23
C ASP A 161 36.68 -47.64 -7.81
N ALA A 162 35.53 -47.07 -7.42
CA ALA A 162 34.35 -47.84 -7.01
C ALA A 162 33.54 -48.43 -8.18
N ARG A 163 33.87 -48.10 -9.43
CA ARG A 163 33.16 -48.61 -10.63
C ARG A 163 33.85 -49.76 -11.36
N GLN A 164 35.05 -50.17 -10.92
CA GLN A 164 35.81 -51.27 -11.54
C GLN A 164 35.74 -52.59 -10.75
N ALA A 165 34.98 -52.64 -9.65
CA ALA A 165 34.79 -53.83 -8.83
C ALA A 165 33.30 -54.26 -8.80
N ASN A 166 32.75 -54.55 -9.97
CA ASN A 166 31.55 -55.38 -10.14
C ASN A 166 31.52 -55.97 -11.55
#